data_AF-A0A6B3F7X9-F1
#
_entry.id   AF-A0A6B3F7X9-F1
#
_cell.length_a   1.000
_cell.length_b   1.000
_cell.length_c   1.000
_cell.angle_alpha   90.00
_cell.angle_beta   90.00
_cell.angle_gamma   90.00
#
_symmetry.space_group_name_H-M   'P 1'
#
loop_
_entity.id
_entity.type
_entity.pdbx_description
1 polymer ?
#
loop_
_entity_poly.entity_id
_entity_poly.type
_entity_poly.pdbx_seq_one_letter_code
_entity_poly.pdbx_strand_id
1 'polypeptide(L)'
;MNATEQLRRAFGCFPSGVTALCARRGGHPLGLAASSFTSVSMDPPLVSVCVQHTSTTWPKLRALPRLGVSVLAEGQDEICGRLASRSGDRFAGVDWCASASG
;
A
#
# COMPACT_ATOMS: atom_id res chain seq x y z
N MET A 1 5.69 -16.54 23.66
CA MET A 1 5.62 -16.00 22.28
C MET A 1 4.97 -17.06 21.40
N ASN A 2 3.76 -16.81 20.91
CA ASN A 2 3.05 -17.77 20.05
C ASN A 2 3.68 -17.84 18.64
N ALA A 3 3.32 -18.84 17.84
CA ALA A 3 3.90 -19.04 16.51
C ALA A 3 3.74 -17.82 15.58
N THR A 4 2.64 -17.08 15.71
CA THR A 4 2.40 -15.85 14.92
C THR A 4 3.37 -14.73 15.30
N GLU A 5 3.60 -14.52 16.59
CA GLU A 5 4.55 -13.52 17.08
C GLU A 5 5.99 -13.85 16.65
N GLN A 6 6.35 -15.13 16.67
CA GLN A 6 7.67 -15.58 16.19
C GLN A 6 7.86 -15.30 14.69
N LEU A 7 6.87 -15.61 13.86
CA LEU A 7 6.90 -15.30 12.42
C LEU A 7 6.97 -13.79 12.16
N ARG A 8 6.18 -12.98 12.87
CA ARG A 8 6.22 -11.51 12.75
C ARG A 8 7.61 -10.96 13.07
N ARG A 9 8.23 -11.46 14.15
CA ARG A 9 9.59 -11.06 14.50
C ARG A 9 10.59 -11.48 13.44
N ALA A 10 10.55 -12.73 12.99
CA ALA A 10 11.46 -13.24 11.98
C ALA A 10 11.34 -12.48 10.65
N PHE A 11 10.12 -12.23 10.16
CA PHE A 11 9.88 -11.51 8.91
C PHE A 11 10.18 -10.02 9.03
N GLY A 12 9.99 -9.42 10.21
CA GLY A 12 10.34 -8.03 10.48
C GLY A 12 11.85 -7.75 10.43
N CYS A 13 12.70 -8.78 10.51
CA CYS A 13 14.15 -8.64 10.37
C CYS A 13 14.60 -8.45 8.91
N PHE A 14 13.74 -8.72 7.92
CA PHE A 14 14.07 -8.51 6.52
C PHE A 14 13.69 -7.08 6.10
N PRO A 15 14.67 -6.21 5.77
CA PRO A 15 14.38 -4.84 5.41
C PRO A 15 13.66 -4.78 4.05
N SER A 16 12.68 -3.88 3.94
CA SER A 16 11.98 -3.59 2.70
C SER A 16 11.61 -2.11 2.65
N GLY A 17 11.51 -1.57 1.43
CA GLY A 17 10.88 -0.28 1.23
C GLY A 17 9.37 -0.34 1.51
N VAL A 18 8.72 0.82 1.56
CA VAL A 18 7.27 0.91 1.66
C VAL A 18 6.72 1.61 0.42
N THR A 19 5.65 1.05 -0.13
CA THR A 19 4.90 1.66 -1.22
C THR A 19 3.50 2.01 -0.77
N ALA A 20 2.98 3.13 -1.27
CA ALA A 20 1.56 3.44 -1.22
C ALA A 20 0.88 2.87 -2.48
N LEU A 21 -0.10 1.99 -2.28
CA LEU A 21 -0.96 1.48 -3.33
C LEU A 21 -2.28 2.25 -3.28
N CYS A 22 -2.53 3.09 -4.28
CA CYS A 22 -3.59 4.09 -4.25
C CYS A 22 -4.45 4.06 -5.52
N ALA A 23 -5.66 4.58 -5.42
CA ALA A 23 -6.53 4.88 -6.55
C ALA A 23 -7.55 5.95 -6.15
N ARG A 24 -8.28 6.48 -7.14
CA ARG A 24 -9.39 7.41 -6.91
C ARG A 24 -10.72 6.74 -7.17
N ARG A 25 -11.68 6.91 -6.26
CA ARG A 25 -13.08 6.45 -6.43
C ARG A 25 -14.03 7.57 -6.08
N GLY A 26 -14.88 7.97 -7.04
CA GLY A 26 -15.84 9.05 -6.83
C GLY A 26 -15.19 10.37 -6.39
N GLY A 27 -14.00 10.68 -6.91
CA GLY A 27 -13.26 11.89 -6.55
C GLY A 27 -12.38 11.78 -5.31
N HIS A 28 -12.57 10.76 -4.47
CA HIS A 28 -11.82 10.60 -3.22
C HIS A 28 -10.66 9.60 -3.36
N PRO A 29 -9.50 9.89 -2.74
CA PRO A 29 -8.39 8.95 -2.71
C PRO A 29 -8.71 7.79 -1.77
N LEU A 30 -8.27 6.60 -2.14
CA LEU A 30 -8.19 5.45 -1.25
C LEU A 30 -6.87 4.73 -1.50
N GLY A 31 -6.31 4.15 -0.46
CA GLY A 31 -5.04 3.46 -0.58
C GLY A 31 -4.61 2.77 0.70
N LEU A 32 -3.55 2.00 0.59
CA LEU A 32 -2.91 1.28 1.68
C LEU A 32 -1.39 1.34 1.53
N ALA A 33 -0.67 1.21 2.64
CA ALA A 33 0.76 0.99 2.64
C ALA A 33 1.07 -0.51 2.45
N ALA A 34 2.09 -0.83 1.66
CA ALA A 34 2.57 -2.17 1.41
C ALA A 34 4.10 -2.23 1.40
N SER A 35 4.66 -3.10 2.24
CA SER A 35 6.09 -3.44 2.27
C SER A 35 6.42 -4.72 1.48
N SER A 36 5.43 -5.31 0.80
CA SER A 36 5.54 -6.55 0.02
C SER A 36 5.72 -6.33 -1.48
N PHE A 37 5.97 -5.08 -1.89
CA PHE A 37 6.23 -4.74 -3.29
C PHE A 37 7.48 -5.48 -3.78
N THR A 38 7.37 -6.15 -4.92
CA THR A 38 8.51 -6.79 -5.58
C THR A 38 8.36 -6.76 -7.10
N SER A 39 9.47 -6.60 -7.82
CA SER A 39 9.50 -6.72 -9.28
C SER A 39 9.45 -8.19 -9.67
N VAL A 40 8.67 -8.52 -10.70
CA VAL A 40 8.41 -9.91 -11.14
C VAL A 40 8.93 -10.17 -12.55
N SER A 41 8.68 -9.25 -13.47
CA SER A 41 9.14 -9.36 -14.87
C SER A 41 9.36 -7.98 -15.45
N MET A 42 10.27 -7.89 -16.43
CA MET A 42 10.48 -6.69 -17.25
C MET A 42 9.73 -6.76 -18.58
N ASP A 43 9.48 -7.97 -19.09
CA ASP A 43 8.74 -8.20 -20.34
C ASP A 43 7.76 -9.39 -20.18
N PRO A 44 6.44 -9.13 -20.05
CA PRO A 44 5.85 -7.81 -19.83
C PRO A 44 6.26 -7.24 -18.45
N PRO A 45 6.20 -5.92 -18.25
CA PRO A 45 6.55 -5.30 -16.97
C PRO A 45 5.53 -5.66 -15.90
N LEU A 46 5.95 -6.44 -14.91
CA LEU A 46 5.11 -6.97 -13.83
C LEU A 46 5.74 -6.73 -12.46
N VAL A 47 4.87 -6.43 -11.50
CA VAL A 47 5.19 -6.35 -10.06
C VAL A 47 4.17 -7.17 -9.28
N SER A 48 4.51 -7.54 -8.05
CA SER A 48 3.61 -8.19 -7.10
C SER A 48 3.52 -7.40 -5.81
N VAL A 49 2.34 -7.44 -5.19
CA VAL A 49 2.05 -6.92 -3.86
C VAL A 49 1.15 -7.91 -3.14
N CYS A 50 1.55 -8.35 -1.95
CA CYS A 50 0.76 -9.23 -1.11
C CYS A 50 -0.12 -8.42 -0.15
N VAL A 51 -1.44 -8.60 -0.22
CA VAL A 51 -2.41 -7.90 0.63
C VAL A 51 -3.16 -8.88 1.52
N GLN A 52 -3.34 -8.54 2.80
CA GLN A 52 -4.02 -9.39 3.77
C GLN A 52 -5.48 -9.67 3.33
N HIS A 53 -5.92 -10.93 3.42
CA HIS A 53 -7.28 -11.35 3.06
C HIS A 53 -8.39 -10.62 3.83
N THR A 54 -8.09 -10.19 5.06
CA THR A 54 -9.02 -9.42 5.91
C THR A 54 -8.99 -7.91 5.63
N SER A 55 -8.28 -7.46 4.58
CA SER A 55 -8.23 -6.05 4.21
C SER A 55 -9.61 -5.56 3.78
N THR A 56 -10.07 -4.47 4.41
CA THR A 56 -11.31 -3.78 4.01
C THR A 56 -11.07 -2.76 2.88
N THR A 57 -9.80 -2.42 2.60
CA THR A 57 -9.40 -1.51 1.52
C THR A 57 -9.23 -2.24 0.20
N TRP A 58 -8.66 -3.46 0.22
CA TRP A 58 -8.34 -4.22 -0.97
C TRP A 58 -9.54 -4.52 -1.88
N PRO A 59 -10.71 -4.95 -1.37
CA PRO A 59 -11.89 -5.14 -2.20
C PRO A 59 -12.31 -3.88 -2.97
N LYS A 60 -12.03 -2.69 -2.43
CA LYS A 60 -12.34 -1.41 -3.09
C LYS A 60 -11.31 -1.07 -4.17
N LEU A 61 -10.03 -1.32 -3.91
CA LEU A 61 -8.93 -1.09 -4.86
C LEU A 61 -9.00 -2.06 -6.05
N ARG A 62 -9.15 -3.37 -5.79
CA ARG A 62 -9.16 -4.41 -6.84
C ARG A 62 -10.32 -4.31 -7.84
N ALA A 63 -11.36 -3.55 -7.49
CA ALA A 63 -12.50 -3.30 -8.36
C ALA A 63 -12.26 -2.15 -9.35
N LEU A 64 -11.16 -1.40 -9.20
CA LEU A 64 -10.79 -0.30 -10.07
C LEU A 64 -9.85 -0.80 -11.18
N PRO A 65 -9.94 -0.24 -12.39
CA PRO A 65 -9.19 -0.73 -13.54
C PRO A 65 -7.69 -0.42 -13.46
N ARG A 66 -7.29 0.55 -12.63
CA ARG A 66 -5.91 1.04 -12.51
C ARG A 66 -5.61 1.35 -11.05
N LEU A 67 -4.36 1.10 -10.67
CA LEU A 67 -3.79 1.46 -9.37
C LEU A 67 -2.54 2.30 -9.61
N GLY A 68 -2.35 3.32 -8.78
CA GLY A 68 -1.10 4.04 -8.64
C GLY A 68 -0.22 3.38 -7.58
N VAL A 69 1.09 3.37 -7.82
CA VAL A 69 2.11 2.92 -6.87
C VAL A 69 3.10 4.06 -6.65
N SER A 70 3.31 4.45 -5.39
CA SER A 70 4.30 5.46 -5.01
C SER A 70 5.27 4.85 -4.00
N VAL A 71 6.58 4.91 -4.29
CA VAL A 71 7.61 4.51 -3.31
C VAL A 71 7.74 5.64 -2.29
N LEU A 72 7.61 5.33 -1.01
CA LEU A 72 7.74 6.32 0.05
C LEU A 72 9.20 6.60 0.37
N ALA A 73 9.54 7.87 0.50
CA ALA A 73 10.87 8.34 0.86
C ALA A 73 11.09 8.37 2.38
N GLU A 74 12.34 8.53 2.78
CA GLU A 74 12.69 8.86 4.17
C GLU A 74 11.95 10.14 4.61
N GLY A 75 11.46 10.16 5.85
CA GLY A 75 10.66 11.27 6.40
C GLY A 75 9.17 11.20 6.08
N GLN A 76 8.71 10.23 5.28
CA GLN A 76 7.29 9.98 5.01
C GLN A 76 6.65 8.97 5.99
N ASP A 77 7.20 8.84 7.19
CA ASP A 77 6.74 7.90 8.21
C ASP A 77 5.30 8.16 8.66
N GLU A 78 4.91 9.43 8.76
CA GLU A 78 3.57 9.81 9.17
C GLU A 78 2.51 9.36 8.16
N ILE A 79 2.75 9.59 6.86
CA ILE A 79 1.82 9.12 5.82
C ILE A 79 1.84 7.60 5.68
N CYS A 80 3.01 6.96 5.83
CA CYS A 80 3.12 5.51 5.91
C CYS A 80 2.21 4.94 7.02
N GLY A 81 2.31 5.48 8.23
CA GLY A 81 1.50 5.09 9.39
C GLY A 81 0.00 5.32 9.16
N ARG A 82 -0.38 6.46 8.58
CA ARG A 82 -1.78 6.77 8.25
C ARG A 82 -2.35 5.82 7.19
N LEU A 83 -1.60 5.53 6.13
CA LEU A 83 -2.00 4.57 5.10
C LEU A 83 -2.15 3.13 5.64
N ALA A 84 -1.40 2.78 6.69
CA ALA A 84 -1.51 1.50 7.38
C ALA A 84 -2.66 1.46 8.43
N SER A 85 -3.17 2.62 8.86
CA SER A 85 -4.22 2.73 9.88
C SER A 85 -5.54 2.08 9.45
N ARG A 86 -6.26 1.47 10.39
CA ARG A 86 -7.60 0.89 10.16
C ARG A 86 -8.73 1.93 10.18
N SER A 87 -8.48 3.12 10.69
CA SER A 87 -9.46 4.19 10.89
C SER A 87 -8.89 5.56 10.56
N GLY A 88 -9.78 6.55 10.43
CA GLY A 88 -9.44 7.92 10.11
C GLY A 88 -9.32 8.18 8.61
N ASP A 89 -9.13 9.46 8.27
CA ASP A 89 -8.81 9.89 6.91
C ASP A 89 -7.31 9.67 6.67
N ARG A 90 -7.00 8.67 5.83
CA ARG A 90 -5.62 8.29 5.50
C ARG A 90 -4.89 9.34 4.65
N PHE A 91 -5.61 10.26 4.04
CA PHE A 91 -5.08 11.26 3.09
C PHE A 91 -5.22 12.69 3.60
N ALA A 92 -5.70 12.90 4.83
CA ALA A 92 -5.84 14.24 5.40
C ALA A 92 -4.50 15.00 5.39
N GLY A 93 -4.43 16.19 4.80
CA GLY A 93 -3.18 16.98 4.77
C GLY A 93 -2.04 16.32 3.99
N VAL A 94 -2.35 15.43 3.04
CA VAL A 94 -1.39 14.82 2.13
C VAL A 94 -1.65 15.37 0.74
N ASP A 95 -0.62 15.93 0.12
CA ASP A 95 -0.70 16.29 -1.29
C ASP A 95 -0.65 15.03 -2.14
N TRP A 96 -1.63 14.87 -3.02
CA TRP A 96 -1.68 13.78 -3.99
C TRP A 96 -2.18 14.31 -5.33
N CYS A 97 -1.76 13.63 -6.39
CA CYS A 97 -2.26 13.84 -7.73
C CYS A 97 -2.86 12.53 -8.26
N ALA A 98 -3.79 12.64 -9.20
CA ALA A 98 -4.37 11.49 -9.88
C ALA A 98 -4.26 11.69 -11.39
N SER A 99 -4.06 10.59 -12.09
CA SER A 99 -4.12 10.60 -13.55
C SER A 99 -5.56 10.81 -14.01
N ALA A 100 -5.75 11.30 -15.24
CA ALA A 100 -7.08 11.35 -15.85
C ALA A 100 -7.76 9.97 -15.87
N SER A 101 -6.96 8.90 -15.96
CA SER A 101 -7.42 7.51 -15.99
C SER A 101 -7.72 6.88 -14.63
N GLY A 102 -7.58 7.63 -13.53
CA GLY A 102 -7.70 7.10 -12.16
C GLY A 102 -6.45 7.31 -11.35
#